data_AF-A0A4P6JYY1-F1
#
_entry.id   AF-A0A4P6JYY1-F1
#
_cell.length_a   1.000
_cell.length_b   1.000
_cell.length_c   1.000
_cell.angle_alpha   90.00
_cell.angle_beta   90.00
_cell.angle_gamma   90.00
#
_symmetry.space_group_name_H-M   'P 1'
#
loop_
_entity.id
_entity.type
_entity.pdbx_description
1 polymer ?
#
loop_
_entity_poly.entity_id
_entity_poly.type
_entity_poly.pdbx_seq_one_letter_code
_entity_poly.pdbx_strand_id
1 'polypeptide(L)' 'MNRYRVRADKRLLYRGKNGEKARKVFLEAGHKAEYVQVRTVLLLNGKIQAILGPKAGFVRPNSEET' A
#
# COMPACT_ATOMS: atom_id res chain seq x y z
N MET A 1 3.37 -12.04 -19.71
CA MET A 1 3.70 -12.56 -18.37
C MET A 1 3.33 -11.52 -17.33
N ASN A 2 2.43 -11.83 -16.39
CA ASN A 2 1.92 -10.84 -15.44
C ASN A 2 2.95 -10.46 -14.38
N ARG A 3 3.19 -9.15 -14.20
CA ARG A 3 4.07 -8.56 -13.19
C ARG A 3 3.27 -7.65 -12.28
N TYR A 4 3.06 -8.08 -11.05
CA TYR A 4 2.42 -7.30 -10.00
C TYR A 4 3.45 -6.46 -9.26
N ARG A 5 3.05 -5.26 -8.87
CA ARG A 5 3.89 -4.34 -8.12
C ARG A 5 3.02 -3.51 -7.16
N VAL A 6 3.35 -3.51 -5.89
CA VAL A 6 2.65 -2.72 -4.85
C VAL A 6 3.58 -1.63 -4.36
N ARG A 7 3.10 -0.39 -4.36
CA ARG A 7 3.83 0.77 -3.86
C ARG A 7 3.01 1.48 -2.81
N ALA A 8 3.63 1.93 -1.74
CA ALA A 8 3.08 2.92 -0.83
C ALA A 8 3.91 4.19 -1.01
N ASP A 9 3.33 5.17 -1.71
CA ASP A 9 4.01 6.39 -2.14
C ASP A 9 5.35 6.09 -2.87
N LYS A 10 6.48 6.53 -2.31
CA LYS A 10 7.82 6.26 -2.83
C LYS A 10 8.32 4.83 -2.53
N ARG A 11 7.75 4.14 -1.54
CA ARG A 11 8.21 2.82 -1.07
C ARG A 11 7.65 1.67 -1.89
N LEU A 12 8.52 0.71 -2.26
CA LEU A 12 8.11 -0.53 -2.92
C LEU A 12 7.83 -1.59 -1.86
N LEU A 13 6.59 -2.10 -1.81
CA LEU A 13 6.19 -3.14 -0.86
C LEU A 13 6.28 -4.54 -1.45
N TYR A 14 5.97 -4.67 -2.73
CA TYR A 14 6.00 -5.96 -3.41
C TYR A 14 6.29 -5.81 -4.90
N ARG A 15 7.04 -6.76 -5.46
CA ARG A 15 7.24 -6.95 -6.90
C ARG A 15 7.33 -8.44 -7.19
N GLY A 16 6.47 -8.96 -8.05
CA GLY A 16 6.47 -10.38 -8.36
C GLY A 16 5.43 -10.77 -9.40
N LYS A 17 5.28 -12.07 -9.66
CA LYS A 17 4.29 -12.61 -10.60
C LYS A 17 3.03 -13.14 -9.91
N ASN A 18 3.05 -13.26 -8.58
CA ASN A 18 1.93 -13.79 -7.82
C ASN A 18 0.93 -12.67 -7.47
N GLY A 19 -0.25 -12.72 -8.08
CA GLY A 19 -1.31 -11.73 -7.91
C GLY A 19 -1.98 -11.77 -6.54
N GLU A 20 -2.16 -12.96 -5.97
CA GLU A 20 -2.76 -13.13 -4.64
C GLU A 20 -1.86 -12.53 -3.56
N LYS A 21 -0.55 -12.80 -3.63
CA LYS A 21 0.44 -12.19 -2.74
C LYS A 21 0.46 -10.66 -2.88
N ALA A 22 0.37 -10.14 -4.10
CA ALA A 22 0.30 -8.70 -4.33
C ALA A 22 -0.95 -8.07 -3.71
N ARG A 23 -2.11 -8.71 -3.86
CA ARG A 23 -3.37 -8.27 -3.23
C ARG A 23 -3.29 -8.29 -1.72
N LYS A 24 -2.72 -9.35 -1.14
CA LYS A 24 -2.53 -9.46 0.31
C LYS A 24 -1.65 -8.32 0.85
N VAL A 25 -0.49 -8.09 0.24
CA VAL A 25 0.41 -6.98 0.62
C VAL A 25 -0.26 -5.61 0.44
N PHE A 26 -1.04 -5.42 -0.62
CA PHE A 26 -1.78 -4.18 -0.86
C PHE A 26 -2.82 -3.89 0.22
N LEU A 27 -3.58 -4.91 0.63
CA LEU A 27 -4.55 -4.78 1.72
C LEU A 27 -3.83 -4.58 3.06
N GLU A 28 -2.84 -5.40 3.39
CA GLU A 28 -2.06 -5.27 4.64
C GLU A 28 -1.45 -3.87 4.78
N ALA A 29 -0.96 -3.28 3.68
CA ALA A 29 -0.47 -1.91 3.68
C ALA A 29 -1.57 -0.90 4.06
N GLY A 30 -2.80 -1.04 3.55
CA GLY A 30 -3.93 -0.19 3.92
C GLY A 30 -4.37 -0.29 5.39
N HIS A 31 -3.99 -1.37 6.08
CA HIS A 31 -4.29 -1.58 7.51
C HIS A 31 -3.14 -1.16 8.43
N LYS A 32 -1.92 -0.96 7.90
CA LYS A 32 -0.78 -0.51 8.68
C LYS A 32 -0.83 1.00 8.93
N ALA A 33 -0.69 1.39 10.21
CA ALA A 33 -0.63 2.79 10.61
C ALA A 33 0.49 3.58 9.90
N GLU A 34 1.62 2.95 9.57
CA GLU A 34 2.72 3.62 8.84
C GLU A 34 2.34 4.03 7.40
N TYR A 35 1.33 3.39 6.80
CA TYR A 35 0.92 3.64 5.41
C TYR A 35 -0.50 4.22 5.27
N VAL A 36 -1.20 4.45 6.38
CA VAL A 36 -2.59 4.91 6.39
C VAL A 36 -2.78 6.35 5.90
N GLN A 37 -1.71 7.15 5.98
CA GLN A 37 -1.65 8.54 5.49
C GLN A 37 -0.97 8.66 4.12
N VAL A 38 -0.59 7.55 3.49
CA VAL A 38 0.07 7.57 2.18
C VAL A 38 -0.74 6.81 1.13
N ARG A 39 -0.55 7.20 -0.13
CA ARG A 39 -1.23 6.55 -1.25
C ARG A 39 -0.61 5.20 -1.55
N THR A 40 -1.35 4.12 -1.34
CA THR A 40 -0.93 2.77 -1.74
C THR A 40 -1.52 2.43 -3.11
N VAL A 41 -0.70 1.90 -4.02
CA VAL A 41 -1.06 1.62 -5.41
C VAL A 41 -0.67 0.20 -5.77
N LEU A 42 -1.62 -0.57 -6.28
CA LEU A 42 -1.42 -1.87 -6.90
C LEU A 42 -1.31 -1.70 -8.41
N LEU A 43 -0.21 -2.18 -8.98
CA LEU A 43 0.09 -2.16 -10.40
C LEU A 43 0.13 -3.59 -10.94
N LEU A 44 -0.48 -3.82 -12.10
CA LEU A 44 -0.36 -5.04 -12.90
C LEU A 44 0.23 -4.66 -14.25
N ASN A 45 1.39 -5.23 -14.59
CA ASN A 45 2.13 -4.92 -15.81
C ASN A 45 2.38 -3.41 -16.01
N GLY A 46 2.56 -2.68 -14.90
CA GLY A 46 2.73 -1.22 -14.91
C GLY A 46 1.44 -0.41 -15.01
N LYS A 47 0.28 -1.06 -15.21
CA LYS A 47 -1.04 -0.41 -15.17
C LYS A 47 -1.59 -0.41 -13.76
N ILE A 48 -2.16 0.71 -13.33
CA ILE A 48 -2.82 0.81 -12.02
C ILE A 48 -4.07 -0.06 -12.03
N GLN A 49 -4.24 -0.88 -11.01
CA GLN A 49 -5.43 -1.74 -10.81
C GLN A 49 -6.25 -1.29 -9.62
N ALA A 50 -5.59 -0.86 -8.54
CA ALA A 50 -6.26 -0.38 -7.34
C ALA A 50 -5.40 0.69 -6.68
N ILE A 51 -6.08 1.64 -6.03
CA ILE A 51 -5.48 2.71 -5.26
C ILE A 51 -6.20 2.74 -3.92
N LEU A 52 -5.43 2.72 -2.83
CA LEU A 52 -5.89 3.10 -1.51
C LEU A 52 -5.39 4.52 -1.26
N GLY A 53 -6.34 5.44 -1.13
CA GLY A 53 -6.06 6.80 -0.71
C GLY A 53 -5.76 6.87 0.79
N PRO A 54 -5.17 7.98 1.26
CA PRO A 54 -5.03 8.22 2.68
C PRO A 54 -6.41 8.19 3.34
N LYS A 55 -6.54 7.46 4.45
CA LYS A 55 -7.77 7.50 5.26
C LYS A 55 -7.80 8.83 6.00
N ALA A 56 -8.67 9.73 5.56
CA ALA A 56 -8.97 10.96 6.28
C ALA A 56 -9.47 10.59 7.69
N GLY A 57 -8.81 11.12 8.73
CA GLY A 57 -9.14 10.85 10.13
C GLY A 57 -8.21 9.89 10.87
N PHE A 58 -7.24 9.25 10.20
CA PHE A 58 -6.19 8.53 10.92
C PHE A 58 -5.12 9.53 11.39
N VAL A 59 -5.40 10.16 12.53
CA VAL A 59 -4.42 10.93 13.29
C VAL A 59 -3.35 9.93 13.69
N ARG A 60 -2.08 10.15 13.31
CA ARG A 60 -0.98 9.40 13.91
C ARG A 60 -1.16 9.55 15.42
N PRO A 61 -1.29 8.46 16.21
CA PRO A 61 -1.24 8.63 17.65
C PRO A 61 0.08 9.33 17.92
N ASN A 62 0.00 10.54 18.46
CA ASN A 62 1.16 11.30 18.84
C ASN A 62 1.88 10.43 19.87
N SER A 63 3.03 9.85 19.48
CA SER A 63 3.97 9.31 20.45
C SER A 63 4.64 10.48 21.14
N GLU A 64 3.87 11.14 22.00
CA GLU A 64 4.35 12.12 22.97
C GLU A 64 3.31 12.14 24.09
N GLU A 65 3.49 11.23 25.05
CA GLU A 65 3.14 11.55 26.43
C GLU A 65 4.40 11.24 27.23
N THR A 66 4.94 12.32 27.79
CA THR A 66 6.14 12.42 28.63
C THR A 66 6.00 11.63 29.92
#